data_AF-A0A644WZC2-F1
#
_entry.id   AF-A0A644WZC2-F1
#
_cell.length_a   1.000
_cell.length_b   1.000
_cell.length_c   1.000
_cell.angle_alpha   90.00
_cell.angle_beta   90.00
_cell.angle_gamma   90.00
#
_symmetry.space_group_name_H-M   'P 1'
#
loop_
_entity.id
_entity.type
_entity.pdbx_description
1 polymer ?
#
loop_
_entity_poly.entity_id
_entity_poly.type
_entity_poly.pdbx_seq_one_letter_code
_entity_poly.pdbx_strand_id
1 'polypeptide(L)' 'MLTVIVLLLYTLVIVFDFVPTRKERKIKGNIVYWSILSISFCVLILYSLDIEVPSPSGPIRYIVEKIFIPLG' A
#
# COMPACT_ATOMS: atom_id res chain seq x y z
N MET A 1 -1.45 0.40 19.39
CA MET A 1 -2.27 0.01 18.22
C MET A 1 -1.43 0.20 16.98
N LEU A 2 -1.26 -0.86 16.18
CA LEU A 2 -0.38 -0.89 14.99
C LEU A 2 -0.74 0.22 13.98
N THR A 3 -2.03 0.59 13.92
CA THR A 3 -2.61 1.63 13.06
C THR A 3 -2.05 3.03 13.29
N VAL A 4 -1.77 3.42 14.54
CA VAL A 4 -1.18 4.74 14.87
C VAL A 4 0.24 4.85 14.30
N ILE A 5 1.03 3.79 14.43
CA ILE A 5 2.40 3.73 13.89
C ILE A 5 2.36 3.80 12.36
N VAL A 6 1.43 3.06 11.73
CA VAL A 6 1.29 3.08 10.27
C VAL A 6 0.85 4.45 9.77
N LEU A 7 -0.10 5.14 10.43
CA LEU A 7 -0.50 6.52 10.10
C LEU A 7 0.65 7.52 10.21
N LEU A 8 1.49 7.38 11.23
CA LEU A 8 2.65 8.24 11.45
C LEU A 8 3.69 8.04 10.34
N LEU A 9 4.00 6.78 10.02
CA LEU A 9 4.87 6.43 8.89
C LEU A 9 4.29 6.93 7.56
N TYR A 10 2.98 6.81 7.36
CA TYR A 10 2.30 7.28 6.15
C TYR A 10 2.44 8.80 5.98
N THR A 11 2.31 9.53 7.08
CA THR A 11 2.51 10.99 7.11
C THR A 11 3.96 11.36 6.83
N LEU A 12 4.93 10.64 7.40
CA LEU A 12 6.35 10.87 7.12
C LEU A 12 6.69 10.62 5.65
N VAL A 13 6.12 9.57 5.04
CA VAL A 13 6.27 9.31 3.59
C VAL A 13 5.73 10.50 2.78
N ILE A 14 4.55 11.02 3.12
CA ILE A 14 4.03 12.22 2.44
C ILE A 14 5.00 13.39 2.63
N VAL A 15 5.48 13.66 3.84
CA VAL A 15 6.39 14.79 4.07
C VAL A 15 7.72 14.62 3.34
N PHE A 16 8.36 13.46 3.40
CA PHE A 16 9.67 13.24 2.80
C PHE A 16 9.64 12.96 1.30
N ASP A 17 8.56 12.39 0.77
CA ASP A 17 8.46 12.01 -0.65
C ASP A 17 7.67 13.06 -1.45
N PHE A 18 6.61 13.64 -0.88
CA PHE A 18 5.79 14.64 -1.59
C PHE A 18 6.43 16.02 -1.60
N VAL A 19 6.96 16.49 -0.46
CA VAL A 19 7.48 17.87 -0.32
C VAL A 19 8.65 18.17 -1.27
N PRO A 20 9.72 17.35 -1.35
CA PRO A 20 10.83 17.64 -2.27
C PRO A 20 10.41 17.52 -3.74
N THR A 21 9.57 16.53 -4.05
CA THR A 21 9.21 16.20 -5.42
C THR A 21 8.13 17.14 -5.99
N ARG A 22 7.43 17.91 -5.15
CA ARG A 22 6.35 18.83 -5.55
C ARG A 22 6.78 19.84 -6.62
N LYS A 23 8.04 20.30 -6.58
CA LYS A 23 8.52 21.38 -7.47
C LYS A 23 8.87 20.89 -8.88
N GLU A 24 9.20 19.62 -9.04
CA GLU A 24 9.58 19.02 -10.33
C GLU A 24 8.46 18.17 -10.96
N ARG A 25 7.38 17.89 -10.22
CA ARG A 25 6.34 16.97 -10.67
C ARG A 25 5.38 17.60 -11.67
N LYS A 26 5.25 16.97 -12.84
CA LYS A 26 4.15 17.24 -13.78
C LYS A 26 2.80 16.91 -13.12
N ILE A 27 1.76 17.68 -13.45
CA ILE A 27 0.39 17.54 -12.93
C ILE A 27 -0.12 16.09 -13.03
N LYS A 28 0.18 15.40 -14.13
CA LYS A 28 -0.18 13.97 -14.33
C LYS A 28 0.44 13.05 -13.27
N GLY A 29 1.69 13.27 -12.89
CA GLY A 29 2.37 12.49 -11.84
C GLY A 29 1.81 12.78 -10.45
N ASN A 30 1.31 13.99 -10.22
CA ASN A 30 0.65 14.36 -8.98
C ASN A 30 -0.67 13.60 -8.80
N ILE A 31 -1.46 13.47 -9.87
CA ILE A 31 -2.75 12.74 -9.83
C ILE A 31 -2.52 11.27 -9.48
N VAL A 32 -1.56 10.61 -10.13
CA VAL A 32 -1.23 9.19 -9.87
C VAL A 32 -0.76 8.99 -8.43
N TYR A 33 0.04 9.91 -7.91
CA TYR A 33 0.47 9.85 -6.51
C TYR A 33 -0.70 9.96 -5.55
N TRP A 34 -1.53 10.99 -5.70
CA TRP A 34 -2.68 11.19 -4.83
C TRP A 34 -3.69 10.05 -4.95
N SER A 35 -3.86 9.45 -6.13
CA SER A 35 -4.75 8.29 -6.29
C SER A 35 -4.22 7.07 -5.55
N ILE A 36 -2.93 6.74 -5.72
CA ILE A 36 -2.30 5.60 -5.01
C ILE A 36 -2.33 5.84 -3.51
N LEU A 37 -1.98 7.05 -3.08
CA LEU A 37 -1.98 7.48 -1.68
C LEU A 37 -3.37 7.31 -1.03
N SER A 38 -4.41 7.76 -1.74
CA SER A 38 -5.80 7.64 -1.29
C SER A 38 -6.24 6.19 -1.20
N ILE A 39 -5.92 5.36 -2.20
CA ILE A 39 -6.24 3.92 -2.19
C ILE A 39 -5.60 3.23 -0.98
N SER A 40 -4.31 3.46 -0.75
CA SER A 40 -3.59 2.90 0.39
C SER A 40 -4.15 3.37 1.74
N PHE A 41 -4.56 4.63 1.84
CA PHE A 41 -5.22 5.16 3.03
C PHE A 41 -6.58 4.49 3.28
N CYS A 42 -7.38 4.29 2.23
CA CYS A 42 -8.65 3.56 2.34
C CYS A 42 -8.44 2.12 2.82
N VAL A 43 -7.46 1.40 2.27
CA VAL A 43 -7.11 0.04 2.71
C VAL A 43 -6.71 0.03 4.18
N LEU A 44 -5.94 1.03 4.63
CA LEU A 44 -5.53 1.15 6.02
C LEU A 44 -6.72 1.37 6.96
N ILE A 45 -7.69 2.21 6.56
CA ILE A 45 -8.92 2.41 7.34
C ILE A 45 -9.74 1.12 7.41
N LEU A 46 -9.94 0.43 6.29
CA LEU A 46 -10.64 -0.85 6.26
C LEU A 46 -9.99 -1.86 7.22
N TYR A 47 -8.66 -1.96 7.17
CA TYR A 47 -7.89 -2.79 8.10
C TYR A 47 -8.06 -2.36 9.56
N SER A 48 -8.08 -1.05 9.84
CA SER A 48 -8.30 -0.53 11.19
C SER A 48 -9.71 -0.76 11.72
N LEU A 49 -10.69 -0.96 10.83
CA LEU A 49 -12.07 -1.29 11.17
C LEU A 49 -12.29 -2.80 11.29
N ASP A 50 -11.22 -3.61 11.26
CA ASP A 50 -11.26 -5.07 11.26
C ASP A 50 -12.05 -5.66 10.06
N ILE A 51 -12.13 -4.90 8.96
CA ILE A 51 -12.75 -5.38 7.72
C ILE A 51 -11.72 -6.20 6.96
N GLU A 52 -12.00 -7.50 6.80
CA GLU A 52 -11.16 -8.39 5.99
C GLU A 52 -11.15 -7.94 4.53
N VAL A 53 -10.01 -7.39 4.11
CA VAL A 53 -9.79 -7.03 2.70
C VAL A 53 -9.39 -8.30 1.96
N PRO A 54 -10.01 -8.63 0.80
CA PRO A 54 -9.67 -9.84 0.05
C PRO A 54 -8.18 -9.81 -0.34
N SER A 55 -7.42 -10.72 0.25
CA SER A 55 -5.97 -10.79 0.05
C SER A 55 -5.64 -11.69 -1.16
N PRO A 56 -4.73 -11.26 -2.06
CA PRO A 56 -4.22 -12.11 -3.14
C PRO A 56 -3.28 -13.23 -2.65
N SER A 57 -3.04 -13.33 -1.33
CA SER A 57 -2.16 -14.32 -0.73
C SER A 57 -2.56 -15.76 -1.07
N GLY A 58 -3.86 -16.08 -1.17
CA GLY A 58 -4.33 -17.41 -1.57
C GLY A 58 -3.84 -17.81 -2.98
N PRO A 59 -4.18 -17.02 -4.02
CA PRO A 59 -3.66 -17.22 -5.37
C PRO A 59 -2.12 -17.26 -5.46
N ILE A 60 -1.44 -16.34 -4.76
CA ILE A 60 0.04 -16.29 -4.76
C ILE A 60 0.61 -17.58 -4.16
N ARG A 61 0.07 -18.02 -3.01
CA ARG A 61 0.47 -19.26 -2.35
C ARG A 61 0.28 -20.44 -3.28
N TYR A 62 -0.88 -20.58 -3.93
CA TYR A 62 -1.14 -21.65 -4.88
C TYR A 62 -0.09 -21.71 -6.01
N ILE A 63 0.27 -20.56 -6.58
CA ILE A 63 1.28 -20.47 -7.65
C ILE A 63 2.67 -20.87 -7.11
N VAL A 64 3.05 -20.36 -5.94
CA VAL A 64 4.35 -20.67 -5.31
C VAL A 64 4.44 -22.16 -4.98
N GLU A 65 3.39 -22.75 -4.41
CA GLU A 65 3.32 -24.19 -4.13
C GLU A 65 3.45 -25.00 -5.42
N LYS A 66 2.80 -24.59 -6.50
CA LYS A 66 2.93 -25.27 -7.81
C LYS A 66 4.30 -25.13 -8.48
N ILE A 67 5.07 -24.08 -8.16
CA ILE A 67 6.41 -23.87 -8.74
C ILE A 67 7.49 -24.53 -7.87
N PHE A 68 7.38 -24.44 -6.54
CA PHE A 68 8.46 -24.81 -5.61
C PHE A 68 8.21 -26.09 -4.80
N ILE A 69 6.96 -26.53 -4.64
CA ILE A 69 6.61 -27.77 -3.92
C ILE A 69 6.51 -29.04 -4.81
N PRO A 70 6.64 -29.07 -6.17
CA PRO A 70 6.65 -30.34 -6.91
C PRO A 70 7.94 -31.18 -6.77
N LEU A 71 8.87 -30.86 -5.86
CA LEU A 71 10.14 -31.58 -5.66
C LEU A 71 10.13 -32.51 -4.42
N GLY A 72 9.02 -33.19 -4.18
CA GLY A 72 8.88 -34.28 -3.21
C GLY A 72 8.29 -35.52 -3.86
#